data_AF-A0A2S2KQC6-F1
#
_entry.id   AF-A0A2S2KQC6-F1
#
_cell.length_a   1.000
_cell.length_b   1.000
_cell.length_c   1.000
_cell.angle_alpha   90.00
_cell.angle_beta   90.00
_cell.angle_gamma   90.00
#
_symmetry.space_group_name_H-M   'P 1'
#
loop_
_entity.id
_entity.type
_entity.pdbx_description
1 polymer ?
#
loop_
_entity_poly.entity_id
_entity_poly.type
_entity_poly.pdbx_seq_one_letter_code
_entity_poly.pdbx_strand_id
1 'polypeptide(L)'
;MDEILLGKIEQKIRETISNKDEIKEIIQLLSNIDDSKSFALGVVVGRIYNAFYYQSKRILNREPTKDEFQEFLKFVKNNKSDLENLW
;
A
#
# COMPACT_ATOMS: atom_id res chain seq x y z
N MET A 1 1.66 -17.34 4.38
CA MET A 1 2.98 -16.80 4.79
C MET A 1 3.25 -17.16 6.25
N ASP A 2 4.48 -17.11 6.76
CA ASP A 2 4.71 -17.17 8.22
C ASP A 2 3.87 -16.05 8.87
N GLU A 3 3.01 -16.40 9.84
CA GLU A 3 2.06 -15.46 10.46
C GLU A 3 2.78 -14.25 11.06
N ILE A 4 4.01 -14.43 11.56
CA ILE A 4 4.83 -13.37 12.13
C ILE A 4 5.25 -12.38 11.03
N LEU A 5 5.54 -12.90 9.84
CA LEU A 5 5.96 -12.10 8.70
C LEU A 5 4.79 -11.33 8.08
N LEU A 6 3.61 -11.96 7.99
CA LEU A 6 2.37 -11.30 7.58
C LEU A 6 2.04 -10.15 8.51
N GLY A 7 2.10 -10.37 9.83
CA GLY A 7 1.89 -9.31 10.81
C GLY A 7 2.85 -8.12 10.63
N LYS A 8 4.14 -8.37 10.37
CA LYS A 8 5.14 -7.30 10.14
C LYS A 8 4.92 -6.53 8.84
N ILE A 9 4.59 -7.23 7.75
CA ILE A 9 4.32 -6.59 6.45
C ILE A 9 3.04 -5.77 6.52
N GLU A 10 1.98 -6.33 7.11
CA GLU A 10 0.72 -5.59 7.29
C GLU A 10 0.90 -4.38 8.20
N GLN A 11 1.65 -4.50 9.30
CA GLN A 11 1.95 -3.38 10.18
C GLN A 11 2.64 -2.25 9.41
N LYS A 12 3.64 -2.58 8.59
CA LYS A 12 4.35 -1.57 7.80
C LYS A 12 3.51 -0.96 6.68
N ILE A 13 2.60 -1.73 6.10
CA ILE A 13 1.60 -1.18 5.16
C ILE A 13 0.66 -0.22 5.89
N ARG A 14 0.20 -0.58 7.10
CA ARG A 14 -0.61 0.31 7.96
C ARG A 14 0.13 1.58 8.36
N GLU A 15 1.41 1.51 8.70
CA GLU A 15 2.27 2.68 8.97
C GLU A 15 2.42 3.56 7.71
N THR A 16 2.59 2.94 6.55
CA THR A 16 2.66 3.63 5.25
C THR A 16 1.35 4.36 4.94
N ILE A 17 0.22 3.74 5.25
CA ILE A 17 -1.12 4.33 5.15
C ILE A 17 -1.31 5.46 6.17
N SER A 18 -0.74 5.35 7.37
CA SER A 18 -0.84 6.36 8.42
C SER A 18 -0.05 7.63 8.11
N ASN A 19 1.00 7.56 7.28
CA ASN A 19 1.75 8.74 6.81
C ASN A 19 1.05 9.41 5.60
N LYS A 20 -0.28 9.56 5.71
CA LYS A 20 -1.20 10.03 4.66
C LYS A 20 -0.96 11.47 4.22
N ASP A 21 -0.34 12.29 5.07
CA ASP A 21 -0.23 13.73 4.82
C ASP A 21 0.73 14.02 3.65
N GLU A 22 1.86 13.33 3.55
CA GLU A 22 2.76 13.41 2.38
C GLU A 22 2.06 13.01 1.07
N ILE A 23 1.20 11.99 1.12
CA ILE A 23 0.44 11.55 -0.06
C ILE A 23 -0.57 12.62 -0.46
N LYS A 24 -1.25 13.22 0.52
CA LYS A 24 -2.20 14.31 0.27
C LYS A 24 -1.53 15.51 -0.36
N GLU A 25 -0.33 15.88 0.09
CA GLU A 25 0.44 16.97 -0.51
C GLU A 25 0.79 16.67 -1.99
N ILE A 26 1.23 15.45 -2.30
CA ILE A 26 1.52 15.05 -3.70
C ILE A 26 0.26 15.09 -4.56
N ILE A 27 -0.85 14.56 -4.07
CA ILE A 27 -2.12 14.55 -4.80
C ILE A 27 -2.60 15.98 -5.02
N GLN A 28 -2.54 16.84 -3.99
CA GLN A 28 -2.92 18.25 -4.10
C GLN A 28 -2.03 19.01 -5.08
N LEU A 29 -0.71 18.81 -5.03
CA LEU A 29 0.24 19.44 -5.95
C LEU A 29 -0.07 19.12 -7.41
N LEU A 30 -0.49 17.88 -7.69
CA LEU A 30 -0.78 17.38 -9.04
C LEU A 30 -2.26 17.45 -9.42
N SER A 31 -3.12 17.95 -8.54
CA SER A 31 -4.58 18.06 -8.79
C SER A 31 -4.93 19.00 -9.94
N ASN A 32 -4.03 19.92 -10.30
CA ASN A 32 -4.17 20.76 -11.49
C ASN A 32 -3.97 19.99 -12.81
N ILE A 33 -3.39 18.78 -12.76
CA ILE A 33 -3.23 17.87 -13.90
C ILE A 33 -4.38 16.86 -13.91
N ASP A 34 -4.67 16.23 -12.77
CA ASP A 34 -5.75 15.25 -12.61
C ASP A 34 -6.24 15.26 -11.15
N ASP A 35 -7.47 15.71 -10.92
CA ASP A 35 -8.12 15.74 -9.60
C ASP A 35 -9.04 14.53 -9.36
N SER A 36 -8.99 13.53 -10.24
CA SER A 36 -9.86 12.38 -10.16
C SER A 36 -9.56 11.48 -8.96
N LYS A 37 -10.61 10.85 -8.45
CA LYS A 37 -10.49 9.79 -7.43
C LYS A 37 -9.58 8.65 -7.89
N SER A 38 -9.57 8.37 -9.20
CA SER A 38 -8.74 7.33 -9.81
C SER A 38 -7.25 7.64 -9.71
N PHE A 39 -6.87 8.90 -9.92
CA PHE A 39 -5.49 9.35 -9.73
C PHE A 39 -5.07 9.19 -8.26
N ALA A 40 -5.86 9.73 -7.33
CA ALA A 40 -5.60 9.61 -5.90
C ALA A 40 -5.45 8.14 -5.45
N LEU A 41 -6.37 7.28 -5.88
CA LEU A 41 -6.33 5.85 -5.59
C LEU A 41 -5.10 5.16 -6.21
N GLY A 42 -4.71 5.55 -7.42
CA GLY A 42 -3.50 5.04 -8.09
C GLY A 42 -2.23 5.34 -7.29
N VAL A 43 -2.09 6.55 -6.76
CA VAL A 43 -0.96 6.94 -5.90
C VAL A 43 -0.93 6.09 -4.62
N VAL A 44 -2.08 5.95 -3.95
CA VAL A 44 -2.20 5.16 -2.71
C VAL A 44 -1.85 3.68 -2.94
N VAL A 45 -2.45 3.05 -3.96
CA VAL A 45 -2.19 1.64 -4.29
C VAL A 45 -0.74 1.43 -4.70
N GLY A 46 -0.15 2.34 -5.47
CA GLY A 46 1.26 2.29 -5.85
C GLY A 46 2.20 2.31 -4.65
N ARG A 47 1.94 3.17 -3.65
CA ARG A 47 2.74 3.24 -2.42
C ARG A 47 2.64 1.94 -1.61
N ILE A 48 1.43 1.38 -1.49
CA ILE A 48 1.19 0.12 -0.77
C ILE A 48 1.88 -1.06 -1.48
N TYR A 49 1.78 -1.14 -2.80
CA TYR A 49 2.45 -2.16 -3.59
C TYR A 49 3.97 -2.08 -3.43
N ASN A 50 4.54 -0.88 -3.50
CA ASN A 50 5.97 -0.68 -3.31
C ASN A 50 6.42 -1.07 -1.89
N ALA A 51 5.63 -0.71 -0.86
CA ALA A 51 5.89 -1.11 0.52
C ALA A 51 5.89 -2.64 0.68
N PHE A 52 4.90 -3.34 0.11
CA PHE A 52 4.85 -4.80 0.14
C PHE A 52 6.10 -5.44 -0.45
N TYR A 53 6.48 -5.06 -1.68
CA TYR A 53 7.67 -5.62 -2.34
C TYR A 53 8.96 -5.28 -1.59
N TYR A 54 9.13 -4.02 -1.19
CA TYR A 54 10.33 -3.57 -0.49
C TYR A 54 10.49 -4.27 0.86
N GLN A 55 9.43 -4.39 1.65
CA GLN A 55 9.49 -5.07 2.96
C GLN A 55 9.66 -6.58 2.80
N SER A 56 9.01 -7.19 1.81
CA SER A 56 9.24 -8.60 1.48
C SER A 56 10.71 -8.85 1.21
N LYS A 57 11.32 -8.06 0.31
CA LYS A 57 12.75 -8.17 -0.02
C LYS A 57 13.65 -7.91 1.17
N ARG A 58 13.38 -6.87 1.96
CA ARG A 58 14.21 -6.48 3.10
C ARG A 58 14.19 -7.51 4.23
N ILE A 59 13.03 -8.13 4.50
CA ILE A 59 12.88 -9.05 5.63
C ILE A 59 13.22 -10.48 5.22
N LEU A 60 12.83 -10.91 4.01
CA LEU A 60 13.02 -12.28 3.53
C LEU A 60 14.28 -12.49 2.71
N ASN A 61 14.95 -11.41 2.28
CA ASN A 61 16.08 -11.46 1.34
C ASN A 61 15.74 -12.14 0.00
N ARG A 62 14.47 -12.07 -0.43
CA ARG A 62 13.98 -12.55 -1.73
C ARG A 62 12.73 -11.79 -2.16
N GLU A 63 12.37 -11.90 -3.43
CA GLU A 63 11.09 -11.40 -3.92
C GLU A 63 9.92 -12.21 -3.31
N PRO A 64 8.74 -11.60 -3.15
CA PRO A 64 7.55 -12.30 -2.68
C PRO A 64 7.15 -13.42 -3.64
N THR A 65 6.64 -14.53 -3.10
CA THR A 65 6.10 -15.62 -3.91
C THR A 65 4.73 -15.26 -4.49
N LYS A 66 4.24 -16.09 -5.43
CA LYS A 66 2.88 -15.93 -5.96
C LYS A 66 1.82 -16.03 -4.85
N ASP A 67 1.99 -16.93 -3.90
CA ASP A 67 1.03 -17.12 -2.81
C ASP A 67 1.02 -15.92 -1.85
N GLU A 68 2.19 -15.38 -1.52
CA GLU A 68 2.33 -14.16 -0.72
C GLU A 68 1.70 -12.95 -1.42
N PHE A 69 1.81 -12.88 -2.74
CA PHE A 69 1.12 -11.86 -3.52
C PHE A 69 -0.41 -12.04 -3.51
N GLN A 70 -0.93 -13.26 -3.53
CA GLN A 70 -2.38 -13.50 -3.38
C GLN A 70 -2.88 -13.10 -1.99
N GLU A 71 -2.11 -13.36 -0.94
CA GLU A 71 -2.41 -12.89 0.41
C GLU A 71 -2.44 -11.36 0.49
N PHE A 72 -1.47 -10.69 -0.14
CA PHE A 72 -1.46 -9.24 -0.28
C PHE A 72 -2.71 -8.71 -1.01
N LEU A 73 -3.14 -9.33 -2.10
CA LEU A 73 -4.39 -8.93 -2.79
C LEU A 73 -5.61 -9.06 -1.89
N LYS A 74 -5.67 -10.13 -1.08
CA LYS A 74 -6.75 -10.32 -0.10
C LYS A 74 -6.71 -9.24 0.98
N PHE A 75 -5.53 -8.86 1.45
CA PHE A 75 -5.35 -7.74 2.37
C PHE A 75 -5.87 -6.44 1.76
N VAL A 76 -5.47 -6.08 0.54
CA VAL A 76 -5.93 -4.84 -0.13
C VAL A 76 -7.45 -4.85 -0.30
N LYS A 77 -8.03 -5.98 -0.70
CA LYS A 77 -9.48 -6.14 -0.84
C LYS A 77 -10.21 -5.92 0.49
N ASN A 78 -9.69 -6.47 1.59
CA ASN A 78 -10.32 -6.35 2.91
C ASN A 78 -10.24 -4.93 3.48
N ASN A 79 -9.24 -4.14 3.07
CA ASN A 79 -9.06 -2.76 3.53
C ASN A 79 -9.56 -1.73 2.51
N LYS A 80 -10.30 -2.14 1.46
CA LYS A 80 -10.71 -1.27 0.35
C LYS A 80 -11.45 -0.01 0.81
N SER A 81 -12.36 -0.14 1.78
CA SER A 81 -13.11 0.98 2.36
C SER A 81 -12.20 2.01 3.00
N ASP A 82 -11.16 1.56 3.70
CA ASP A 82 -10.23 2.46 4.38
C ASP A 82 -9.36 3.19 3.36
N LEU A 83 -8.94 2.49 2.30
CA LEU A 83 -8.17 3.07 1.20
C LEU A 83 -8.96 4.13 0.41
N GLU A 84 -10.26 3.91 0.23
CA GLU A 84 -11.17 4.87 -0.41
C GLU A 84 -11.33 6.16 0.40
N ASN A 85 -11.12 6.11 1.72
CA ASN A 85 -11.26 7.25 2.64
C ASN A 85 -9.93 7.94 2.99
N LEU A 86 -8.81 7.57 2.34
CA LEU A 86 -7.50 8.17 2.60
C LEU A 86 -7.33 9.55 1.97
N TRP A 87 -8.17 9.92 1.02
CA TRP A 87 -8.15 11.20 0.32
C TRP A 87 -9.44 11.97 0.61
#